data_AF-H1LGU9-F1
#
_entry.id   AF-H1LGU9-F1
#
_cell.length_a   1.000
_cell.length_b   1.000
_cell.length_c   1.000
_cell.angle_alpha   90.00
_cell.angle_beta   90.00
_cell.angle_gamma   90.00
#
_symmetry.space_group_name_H-M   'P 1'
#
loop_
_entity.id
_entity.type
_entity.pdbx_description
1 polymer ?
#
loop_
_entity_poly.entity_id
_entity_poly.type
_entity_poly.pdbx_seq_one_letter_code
_entity_poly.pdbx_strand_id
1 'polypeptide(L)'
;MSDNFAGIITNAIHQLDALKLPVWQKTDLFSTTYRGRQENVVNIVKAACQLAYTESVHTVYELTFSKGCPGDTDADHYLNEEITPIKFEHELPNIPVACKYSFYAFGDADYMKDIEKIVNMAEDKGLNPEGMHYATKLTGSIDDLFDYFNEALSYAHEHIRHYVMEVTISVNSPSEG
;
A
#
# COMPACT_ATOMS: atom_id res chain seq x y z
N MET A 1 15.69 4.19 -10.76
CA MET A 1 16.35 5.24 -9.99
C MET A 1 16.62 6.36 -10.97
N SER A 2 16.42 7.61 -10.57
CA SER A 2 16.49 8.75 -11.49
C SER A 2 17.06 9.97 -10.78
N ASP A 3 17.87 10.77 -11.49
CA ASP A 3 18.32 12.08 -11.01
C ASP A 3 17.13 13.04 -10.83
N ASN A 4 16.01 12.79 -11.51
CA ASN A 4 14.76 13.52 -11.38
C ASN A 4 13.82 12.92 -10.30
N PHE A 5 14.35 12.21 -9.30
CA PHE A 5 13.53 11.58 -8.26
C PHE A 5 12.60 12.58 -7.56
N ALA A 6 13.09 13.79 -7.26
CA ALA A 6 12.30 14.81 -6.58
C ALA A 6 11.10 15.26 -7.41
N GLY A 7 11.28 15.45 -8.73
CA GLY A 7 10.20 15.82 -9.64
C GLY A 7 9.13 14.73 -9.76
N ILE A 8 9.56 13.46 -9.85
CA ILE A 8 8.65 12.31 -9.91
C ILE A 8 7.79 12.23 -8.63
N ILE A 9 8.42 12.29 -7.46
CA ILE A 9 7.73 12.15 -6.16
C ILE A 9 6.79 13.34 -5.92
N THR A 10 7.29 14.56 -6.05
CA THR A 10 6.50 15.76 -5.72
C THR A 10 5.35 16.00 -6.70
N ASN A 11 5.51 15.66 -7.98
CA ASN A 11 4.43 15.76 -8.96
C ASN A 11 3.30 14.75 -8.69
N ALA A 12 3.62 13.54 -8.24
CA ALA A 12 2.60 12.55 -7.85
C ALA A 12 1.80 13.06 -6.63
N ILE A 13 2.47 13.57 -5.60
CA ILE A 13 1.83 14.13 -4.40
C ILE A 13 0.94 15.33 -4.77
N HIS A 14 1.44 16.30 -5.53
CA HIS A 14 0.65 17.49 -5.91
C HIS A 14 -0.63 17.14 -6.69
N GLN A 15 -0.58 16.12 -7.56
CA GLN A 15 -1.75 15.66 -8.29
C GLN A 15 -2.81 15.03 -7.36
N LEU A 16 -2.37 14.29 -6.33
CA LEU A 16 -3.28 13.73 -5.32
C LEU A 16 -3.87 14.81 -4.40
N ASP A 17 -3.06 15.78 -3.99
CA ASP A 17 -3.52 16.92 -3.17
C ASP A 17 -4.65 17.69 -3.86
N ALA A 18 -4.58 17.82 -5.18
CA ALA A 18 -5.59 18.50 -5.98
C ALA A 18 -6.96 17.79 -5.95
N LEU A 19 -7.01 16.48 -5.67
CA LEU A 19 -8.25 15.70 -5.59
C LEU A 19 -9.05 15.97 -4.31
N LYS A 20 -8.41 16.48 -3.26
CA LYS A 20 -9.04 16.75 -1.95
C LYS A 20 -9.82 15.56 -1.39
N LEU A 21 -9.24 14.37 -1.50
CA LEU A 21 -9.82 13.15 -0.93
C LEU A 21 -9.96 13.29 0.59
N PRO A 22 -10.93 12.61 1.22
CA PRO A 22 -11.16 12.65 2.66
C PRO A 22 -10.14 11.78 3.42
N VAL A 23 -8.86 12.11 3.26
CA VAL A 23 -7.71 11.45 3.87
C VAL A 23 -6.84 12.53 4.48
N TRP A 24 -6.52 12.41 5.76
CA TRP A 24 -5.52 13.28 6.37
C TRP A 24 -4.15 12.85 5.86
N GLN A 25 -3.30 13.84 5.58
CA GLN A 25 -1.96 13.56 5.07
C GLN A 25 -0.93 14.49 5.67
N LYS A 26 0.30 13.99 5.76
CA LYS A 26 1.47 14.77 6.12
C LYS A 26 2.72 14.19 5.46
N THR A 27 3.42 15.03 4.70
CA THR A 27 4.73 14.71 4.14
C THR A 27 5.83 15.32 5.00
N ASP A 28 6.86 14.53 5.27
CA ASP A 28 8.08 14.98 5.91
C ASP A 28 9.32 14.52 5.12
N LEU A 29 10.49 14.55 5.76
CA LEU A 29 11.75 14.17 5.13
C LEU A 29 11.78 12.70 4.67
N PHE A 30 11.08 11.82 5.39
CA PHE A 30 11.20 10.37 5.24
C PHE A 30 10.03 9.78 4.46
N SER A 31 8.83 10.32 4.63
CA SER A 31 7.61 9.67 4.14
C SER A 31 6.47 10.65 3.89
N THR A 32 5.41 10.14 3.27
CA THR A 32 4.08 10.72 3.36
C THR A 32 3.19 9.77 4.14
N THR A 33 2.62 10.25 5.23
CA THR A 33 1.65 9.50 6.05
C THR A 33 0.25 9.84 5.60
N TYR A 34 -0.58 8.82 5.37
CA TYR A 34 -2.01 8.95 5.07
C TYR A 34 -2.83 8.31 6.20
N ARG A 35 -3.85 9.01 6.71
CA ARG A 35 -4.76 8.51 7.77
C ARG A 35 -6.21 8.76 7.40
N GLY A 36 -7.06 7.77 7.60
CA GLY A 36 -8.49 7.86 7.31
C GLY A 36 -9.13 6.49 7.13
N ARG A 37 -10.28 6.48 6.47
CA ARG A 37 -10.97 5.25 6.07
C ARG A 37 -10.06 4.38 5.18
N GLN A 38 -9.98 3.07 5.48
CA GLN A 38 -9.08 2.12 4.83
C GLN A 38 -9.13 2.20 3.30
N GLU A 39 -10.33 2.14 2.71
CA GLU A 39 -10.49 2.11 1.26
C GLU A 39 -9.94 3.38 0.61
N ASN A 40 -10.13 4.54 1.25
CA ASN A 40 -9.60 5.82 0.76
C ASN A 40 -8.06 5.87 0.89
N VAL A 41 -7.49 5.32 1.98
CA VAL A 41 -6.04 5.21 2.17
C VAL A 41 -5.41 4.26 1.15
N VAL A 42 -6.01 3.08 0.94
CA VAL A 42 -5.51 2.11 -0.05
C VAL A 42 -5.58 2.70 -1.46
N ASN A 43 -6.68 3.36 -1.81
CA ASN A 43 -6.85 4.02 -3.11
C ASN A 43 -5.81 5.12 -3.33
N ILE A 44 -5.58 6.02 -2.35
CA ILE A 44 -4.64 7.14 -2.52
C ILE A 44 -3.20 6.65 -2.64
N VAL A 45 -2.82 5.60 -1.89
CA VAL A 45 -1.48 5.01 -1.98
C VAL A 45 -1.30 4.27 -3.33
N LYS A 46 -2.32 3.57 -3.82
CA LYS A 46 -2.30 2.96 -5.17
C LYS A 46 -2.06 4.02 -6.24
N ALA A 47 -2.85 5.09 -6.21
CA ALA A 47 -2.73 6.18 -7.15
C ALA A 47 -1.36 6.88 -7.05
N ALA A 48 -0.79 7.01 -5.86
CA ALA A 48 0.57 7.53 -5.68
C ALA A 48 1.61 6.67 -6.41
N CYS A 49 1.53 5.33 -6.29
CA CYS A 49 2.40 4.41 -7.01
C CYS A 49 2.21 4.49 -8.54
N GLN A 50 0.97 4.68 -9.01
CA GLN A 50 0.68 4.77 -10.44
C GLN A 50 1.13 6.12 -11.03
N LEU A 51 0.99 7.23 -10.30
CA LEU A 51 1.42 8.55 -10.74
C LEU A 51 2.93 8.75 -10.68
N ALA A 52 3.62 8.09 -9.75
CA ALA A 52 5.07 8.10 -9.64
C ALA A 52 5.75 7.16 -10.66
N TYR A 53 4.98 6.33 -11.36
CA TYR A 53 5.51 5.43 -12.38
C TYR A 53 6.11 6.20 -13.56
N THR A 54 7.25 5.71 -14.03
CA THR A 54 7.85 6.15 -15.30
C THR A 54 8.49 4.93 -15.96
N GLU A 55 8.14 4.67 -17.22
CA GLU A 55 8.47 3.43 -17.95
C GLU A 55 9.94 3.03 -17.90
N SER A 56 10.87 3.99 -17.95
CA SER A 56 12.31 3.75 -17.93
C SER A 56 12.98 3.93 -16.56
N VAL A 57 12.20 4.14 -15.50
CA VAL A 57 12.73 4.42 -14.16
C VAL A 57 12.41 3.27 -13.22
N HIS A 58 13.45 2.57 -12.74
CA HIS A 58 13.33 1.65 -11.61
C HIS A 58 12.78 2.41 -10.39
N THR A 59 11.64 2.00 -9.86
CA THR A 59 11.03 2.64 -8.70
C THR A 59 10.71 1.58 -7.65
N VAL A 60 11.00 1.92 -6.39
CA VAL A 60 10.67 1.09 -5.23
C VAL A 60 9.75 1.89 -4.33
N TYR A 61 8.62 1.29 -3.95
CA TYR A 61 7.68 1.82 -2.97
C TYR A 61 7.83 1.02 -1.68
N GLU A 62 8.24 1.69 -0.62
CA GLU A 62 8.28 1.14 0.74
C GLU A 62 7.07 1.67 1.50
N LEU A 63 6.18 0.77 1.92
CA LEU A 63 4.91 1.10 2.54
C LEU A 63 4.78 0.40 3.90
N THR A 64 4.09 1.06 4.83
CA THR A 64 3.72 0.46 6.10
C THR A 64 2.25 0.75 6.37
N PHE A 65 1.41 -0.28 6.33
CA PHE A 65 0.03 -0.19 6.78
C PHE A 65 -0.05 -0.55 8.25
N SER A 66 -0.80 0.22 9.03
CA SER A 66 -0.96 -0.04 10.47
C SER A 66 -2.36 0.35 10.93
N LYS A 67 -2.86 -0.39 11.92
CA LYS A 67 -4.05 -0.03 12.70
C LYS A 67 -3.93 -0.55 14.13
N GLY A 68 -4.46 0.23 15.06
CA GLY A 68 -4.68 -0.20 16.44
C GLY A 68 -3.48 -0.04 17.37
N CYS A 69 -2.55 0.83 17.00
CA CYS A 69 -1.39 1.15 17.84
C CYS A 69 -1.85 1.65 19.23
N PRO A 70 -1.36 1.06 20.34
CA PRO A 70 -1.68 1.54 21.68
C PRO A 70 -1.20 2.98 21.87
N GLY A 71 -2.14 3.90 22.10
CA GLY A 71 -1.85 5.34 22.21
C GLY A 71 -2.03 6.10 20.89
N ASP A 72 -2.55 5.46 19.84
CA ASP A 72 -3.08 6.20 18.70
C ASP A 72 -4.17 7.16 19.16
N THR A 73 -4.24 8.32 18.51
CA THR A 73 -5.12 9.41 18.93
C THR A 73 -6.25 9.60 17.93
N ASP A 74 -7.40 10.03 18.45
CA ASP A 74 -8.54 10.45 17.63
C ASP A 74 -8.30 11.82 16.92
N ALA A 75 -7.06 12.34 16.91
CA ALA A 75 -6.67 13.51 16.13
C ALA A 75 -6.18 13.10 14.74
N ASP A 76 -6.02 14.05 13.81
CA ASP A 76 -5.34 13.85 12.53
C ASP A 76 -5.91 12.72 11.65
N HIS A 77 -7.25 12.61 11.60
CA HIS A 77 -7.96 11.73 10.68
C HIS A 77 -9.39 12.22 10.41
N TYR A 78 -9.92 11.88 9.24
CA TYR A 78 -11.34 12.02 8.94
C TYR A 78 -12.04 10.69 9.26
N LEU A 79 -12.85 10.65 10.32
CA LEU A 79 -13.63 9.46 10.68
C LEU A 79 -14.80 9.28 9.73
N ASN A 80 -14.96 8.05 9.21
CA ASN A 80 -16.19 7.58 8.58
C ASN A 80 -16.69 8.41 7.39
N GLU A 81 -15.79 9.08 6.67
CA GLU A 81 -16.12 9.72 5.40
C GLU A 81 -16.47 8.68 4.33
N GLU A 82 -17.29 9.09 3.36
CA GLU A 82 -17.69 8.21 2.25
C GLU A 82 -16.48 7.76 1.43
N ILE A 83 -16.59 6.54 0.87
CA ILE A 83 -15.60 6.04 -0.07
C ILE A 83 -15.64 6.96 -1.29
N THR A 84 -14.54 7.67 -1.55
CA THR A 84 -14.47 8.64 -2.64
C THR A 84 -13.65 8.03 -3.79
N PRO A 85 -14.25 7.84 -4.97
CA PRO A 85 -13.51 7.34 -6.13
C PRO A 85 -12.43 8.34 -6.54
N ILE A 86 -11.23 7.82 -6.83
CA ILE A 86 -10.17 8.60 -7.46
C ILE A 86 -10.49 8.74 -8.95
N LYS A 87 -10.52 9.98 -9.44
CA LYS A 87 -10.83 10.29 -10.84
C LYS A 87 -9.77 11.24 -11.39
N PHE A 88 -9.05 10.76 -12.41
CA PHE A 88 -8.18 11.56 -13.25
C PHE A 88 -8.79 11.70 -14.65
N GLU A 89 -8.35 12.68 -15.43
CA GLU A 89 -8.79 12.87 -16.82
C GLU A 89 -8.33 11.73 -17.74
N HIS A 90 -7.30 11.00 -17.31
CA HIS A 90 -6.74 9.83 -17.99
C HIS A 90 -6.77 8.62 -17.06
N GLU A 91 -6.77 7.43 -17.65
CA GLU A 91 -6.60 6.19 -16.89
C GLU A 91 -5.17 6.10 -16.35
N LEU A 92 -5.05 5.77 -15.07
CA LEU A 92 -3.77 5.49 -14.46
C LEU A 92 -3.26 4.12 -14.93
N PRO A 93 -1.95 3.94 -15.12
CA PRO A 93 -1.40 2.71 -15.66
C PRO A 93 -1.59 1.54 -14.67
N ASN A 94 -1.96 0.36 -15.19
CA ASN A 94 -1.83 -0.88 -14.45
C ASN A 94 -0.47 -1.52 -14.76
N ILE A 95 0.42 -1.50 -13.77
CA ILE A 95 1.85 -1.73 -13.94
C ILE A 95 2.22 -3.13 -13.44
N PRO A 96 3.04 -3.92 -14.17
CA PRO A 96 3.62 -5.15 -13.63
C PRO A 96 4.55 -4.86 -12.46
N VAL A 97 4.38 -5.59 -11.36
CA VAL A 97 5.15 -5.38 -10.13
C VAL A 97 5.67 -6.69 -9.54
N ALA A 98 6.83 -6.61 -8.89
CA ALA A 98 7.27 -7.59 -7.92
C ALA A 98 7.14 -6.98 -6.52
N CYS A 99 6.63 -7.75 -5.56
CA CYS A 99 6.37 -7.27 -4.22
C CYS A 99 6.93 -8.26 -3.19
N LYS A 100 7.35 -7.77 -2.02
CA LYS A 100 7.43 -8.57 -0.81
C LYS A 100 6.67 -7.88 0.31
N TYR A 101 6.08 -8.65 1.21
CA TYR A 101 5.50 -8.10 2.43
C TYR A 101 5.77 -8.98 3.65
N SER A 102 5.77 -8.34 4.81
CA SER A 102 5.85 -8.97 6.13
C SER A 102 4.65 -8.51 6.95
N PHE A 103 4.02 -9.42 7.67
CA PHE A 103 2.83 -9.14 8.47
C PHE A 103 3.07 -9.44 9.94
N TYR A 104 2.75 -8.46 10.79
CA TYR A 104 2.98 -8.50 12.22
C TYR A 104 1.64 -8.29 12.94
N ALA A 105 1.11 -9.35 13.54
CA ALA A 105 0.00 -9.25 14.48
C ALA A 105 0.54 -9.13 15.90
N PHE A 106 0.15 -8.07 16.62
CA PHE A 106 0.64 -7.79 17.97
C PHE A 106 -0.35 -8.25 19.03
N GLY A 107 0.16 -8.89 20.07
CA GLY A 107 -0.64 -9.30 21.23
C GLY A 107 -1.46 -10.57 21.00
N ASP A 108 -1.26 -11.27 19.89
CA ASP A 108 -1.86 -12.56 19.59
C ASP A 108 -0.80 -13.68 19.59
N ALA A 109 -1.07 -14.77 20.30
CA ALA A 109 -0.19 -15.93 20.36
C ALA A 109 -0.42 -16.92 19.19
N ASP A 110 -1.59 -16.86 18.55
CA ASP A 110 -2.02 -17.75 17.47
C ASP A 110 -1.93 -17.09 16.08
N TYR A 111 -1.18 -15.99 15.97
CA TYR A 111 -1.07 -15.12 14.79
C TYR A 111 -0.71 -15.83 13.47
N MET A 112 -0.12 -17.03 13.54
CA MET A 112 0.25 -17.80 12.37
C MET A 112 -0.96 -18.21 11.52
N LYS A 113 -2.14 -18.40 12.13
CA LYS A 113 -3.38 -18.71 11.40
C LYS A 113 -3.85 -17.50 10.58
N ASP A 114 -3.71 -16.29 11.12
CA ASP A 114 -4.04 -15.06 10.41
C ASP A 114 -3.07 -14.83 9.25
N ILE A 115 -1.76 -15.06 9.46
CA ILE A 115 -0.76 -15.01 8.40
C ILE A 115 -1.09 -16.00 7.29
N GLU A 116 -1.41 -17.25 7.62
CA GLU A 116 -1.80 -18.27 6.63
C GLU A 116 -3.02 -17.82 5.83
N LYS A 117 -4.05 -17.26 6.49
CA LYS A 117 -5.24 -16.74 5.81
C LYS A 117 -4.89 -15.58 4.86
N ILE A 118 -4.05 -14.65 5.29
CA ILE A 118 -3.59 -13.50 4.50
C ILE A 118 -2.73 -13.94 3.29
N VAL A 119 -1.94 -15.01 3.43
CA VAL A 119 -1.19 -15.60 2.29
C VAL A 119 -2.15 -16.25 1.30
N ASN A 120 -3.14 -17.02 1.77
CA ASN A 120 -4.12 -17.68 0.90
C ASN A 120 -4.97 -16.66 0.11
N MET A 121 -5.29 -15.50 0.68
CA MET A 121 -5.96 -14.40 -0.04
C MET A 121 -5.13 -13.90 -1.25
N ALA A 122 -3.80 -13.94 -1.17
CA ALA A 122 -2.96 -13.54 -2.30
C ALA A 122 -2.99 -14.59 -3.43
N GLU A 123 -3.04 -15.87 -3.09
CA GLU A 123 -3.22 -16.98 -4.04
C GLU A 123 -4.55 -16.84 -4.79
N ASP A 124 -5.64 -16.56 -4.06
CA ASP A 124 -6.99 -16.38 -4.63
C ASP A 124 -7.06 -15.19 -5.62
N LYS A 125 -6.16 -14.21 -5.48
CA LYS A 125 -5.99 -13.05 -6.37
C LYS A 125 -5.01 -13.30 -7.53
N GLY A 126 -4.43 -14.49 -7.62
CA GLY A 126 -3.47 -14.83 -8.68
C GLY A 126 -2.11 -14.15 -8.52
N LEU A 127 -1.72 -13.73 -7.31
CA LEU A 127 -0.47 -13.01 -7.03
C LEU A 127 0.74 -13.92 -6.79
N ASN A 128 0.61 -15.23 -7.00
CA ASN A 128 1.66 -16.25 -6.90
C ASN A 128 2.54 -16.11 -5.65
N PRO A 129 1.98 -16.23 -4.42
CA PRO A 129 2.73 -16.13 -3.18
C PRO A 129 3.88 -17.15 -3.09
N GLU A 130 5.08 -16.64 -2.86
CA GLU A 130 6.29 -17.41 -2.64
C GLU A 130 6.87 -17.11 -1.25
N GLY A 131 7.26 -18.15 -0.52
CA GLY A 131 7.95 -17.98 0.76
C GLY A 131 9.35 -17.39 0.56
N MET A 132 9.66 -16.34 1.31
CA MET A 132 10.99 -15.75 1.44
C MET A 132 11.37 -15.71 2.93
N HIS A 133 12.65 -15.68 3.28
CA HIS A 133 13.02 -15.48 4.67
C HIS A 133 12.40 -14.18 5.20
N TYR A 134 11.56 -14.31 6.22
CA TYR A 134 10.87 -13.22 6.92
C TYR A 134 9.78 -12.47 6.14
N ALA A 135 9.43 -12.92 4.93
CA ALA A 135 8.46 -12.25 4.08
C ALA A 135 7.75 -13.21 3.12
N THR A 136 6.64 -12.77 2.55
CA THR A 136 5.98 -13.40 1.40
C THR A 136 6.24 -12.54 0.17
N LYS A 137 6.77 -13.14 -0.89
CA LYS A 137 6.96 -12.51 -2.19
C LYS A 137 5.70 -12.70 -3.03
N LEU A 138 5.29 -11.67 -3.75
CA LEU A 138 4.14 -11.66 -4.67
C LEU A 138 4.60 -11.14 -6.04
N THR A 139 3.90 -11.57 -7.10
CA THR A 139 4.08 -11.05 -8.46
C THR A 139 2.71 -10.82 -9.11
N GLY A 140 2.55 -9.72 -9.84
CA GLY A 140 1.26 -9.40 -10.44
C GLY A 140 1.21 -7.99 -10.98
N SER A 141 0.02 -7.40 -10.97
CA SER A 141 -0.21 -6.02 -11.37
C SER A 141 -0.43 -5.12 -10.15
N ILE A 142 -0.19 -3.81 -10.29
CA ILE A 142 -0.40 -2.84 -9.19
C ILE A 142 -1.88 -2.83 -8.76
N ASP A 143 -2.82 -3.03 -9.68
CA ASP A 143 -4.24 -3.09 -9.33
C ASP A 143 -4.59 -4.33 -8.52
N ASP A 144 -4.18 -5.53 -8.97
CA ASP A 144 -4.44 -6.79 -8.24
C ASP A 144 -3.78 -6.78 -6.86
N LEU A 145 -2.58 -6.20 -6.76
CA LEU A 145 -1.82 -6.11 -5.52
C LEU A 145 -2.51 -5.22 -4.48
N PHE A 146 -3.05 -4.07 -4.90
CA PHE A 146 -3.75 -3.17 -3.99
C PHE A 146 -5.18 -3.64 -3.66
N ASP A 147 -5.84 -4.36 -4.58
CA ASP A 147 -7.09 -5.06 -4.28
C ASP A 147 -6.87 -6.14 -3.21
N TYR A 148 -5.77 -6.89 -3.31
CA TYR A 148 -5.33 -7.83 -2.28
C TYR A 148 -5.04 -7.13 -0.96
N PHE A 149 -4.29 -6.01 -0.94
CA PHE A 149 -4.02 -5.28 0.30
C PHE A 149 -5.31 -4.79 0.95
N ASN A 150 -6.27 -4.29 0.19
CA ASN A 150 -7.56 -3.88 0.75
C ASN A 150 -8.29 -5.06 1.42
N GLU A 151 -8.28 -6.24 0.81
CA GLU A 151 -8.92 -7.44 1.36
C GLU A 151 -8.19 -7.96 2.62
N ALA A 152 -6.87 -8.05 2.57
CA ALA A 152 -6.04 -8.48 3.69
C ALA A 152 -6.14 -7.53 4.88
N LEU A 153 -6.15 -6.21 4.64
CA LEU A 153 -6.34 -5.20 5.69
C LEU A 153 -7.75 -5.26 6.28
N SER A 154 -8.78 -5.52 5.48
CA SER A 154 -10.16 -5.71 5.97
C SER A 154 -10.26 -6.89 6.92
N TYR A 155 -9.69 -8.04 6.54
CA TYR A 155 -9.60 -9.20 7.41
C TYR A 155 -8.84 -8.88 8.70
N ALA A 156 -7.67 -8.25 8.59
CA ALA A 156 -6.88 -7.86 9.76
C ALA A 156 -7.64 -6.87 10.66
N HIS A 157 -8.44 -5.95 10.10
CA HIS A 157 -9.25 -5.01 10.86
C HIS A 157 -10.29 -5.70 11.74
N GLU A 158 -10.89 -6.78 11.24
CA GLU A 158 -11.97 -7.52 11.91
C GLU A 158 -11.42 -8.50 12.96
N HIS A 159 -10.25 -9.09 12.70
CA HIS A 159 -9.72 -10.19 13.51
C HIS A 159 -8.59 -9.78 14.46
N ILE A 160 -7.82 -8.74 14.14
CA ILE A 160 -6.59 -8.39 14.86
C ILE A 160 -6.71 -6.98 15.44
N ARG A 161 -6.42 -6.86 16.74
CA ARG A 161 -6.52 -5.57 17.46
C ARG A 161 -5.47 -4.56 17.02
N HIS A 162 -4.23 -5.02 16.88
CA HIS A 162 -3.10 -4.20 16.46
C HIS A 162 -2.25 -4.98 15.47
N TYR A 163 -2.05 -4.43 14.29
CA TYR A 163 -1.19 -5.05 13.28
C TYR A 163 -0.38 -4.02 12.51
N VAL A 164 0.71 -4.52 11.90
CA VAL A 164 1.52 -3.80 10.92
C VAL A 164 1.75 -4.72 9.72
N MET A 165 1.60 -4.18 8.52
CA MET A 165 2.01 -4.82 7.26
C MET A 165 3.07 -3.94 6.60
N GLU A 166 4.30 -4.44 6.51
CA GLU A 166 5.39 -3.79 5.78
C GLU A 166 5.45 -4.35 4.37
N VAL A 167 5.50 -3.47 3.38
CA VAL A 167 5.43 -3.83 1.96
C VAL A 167 6.53 -3.12 1.19
N THR A 168 7.24 -3.87 0.36
CA THR A 168 8.17 -3.34 -0.63
C THR A 168 7.67 -3.73 -2.02
N ILE A 169 7.38 -2.75 -2.88
CA ILE A 169 6.97 -2.95 -4.26
C ILE A 169 8.08 -2.45 -5.18
N SER A 170 8.54 -3.27 -6.12
CA SER A 170 9.58 -2.92 -7.09
C SER A 170 9.02 -2.96 -8.51
N VAL A 171 9.34 -1.94 -9.29
CA VAL A 171 8.91 -1.74 -10.68
C VAL A 171 10.10 -1.39 -11.55
N ASN A 172 10.21 -1.98 -12.74
CA ASN A 172 11.32 -1.73 -13.67
C ASN A 172 12.71 -2.02 -13.07
N SER A 173 12.84 -3.06 -12.22
CA SER A 173 14.14 -3.45 -11.67
C SER A 173 15.11 -3.84 -12.78
N PRO A 174 16.35 -3.33 -12.79
CA PRO A 174 17.34 -3.68 -13.81
C PRO A 174 17.83 -5.13 -13.70
N SER A 175 17.49 -5.84 -12.63
CA SER A 175 17.79 -7.27 -12.47
C SER A 175 16.79 -8.20 -13.16
N GLU A 176 15.64 -7.66 -13.58
CA GLU A 176 14.55 -8.41 -14.22
C GLU A 176 14.61 -8.30 -15.77
N GLY A 177 15.71 -7.74 -16.31
CA GLY A 177 15.93 -7.48 -17.74
C GLY A 177 17.30 -7.94 -18.24
#